data_AF-A0A6A6KJ28-F1
#
_entry.id   AF-A0A6A6KJ28-F1
#
_cell.length_a   1.000
_cell.length_b   1.000
_cell.length_c   1.000
_cell.angle_alpha   90.00
_cell.angle_beta   90.00
_cell.angle_gamma   90.00
#
_symmetry.space_group_name_H-M   'P 1'
#
loop_
_entity.id
_entity.type
_entity.pdbx_description
1 polymer ?
#
loop_
_entity_poly.entity_id
_entity_poly.type
_entity_poly.pdbx_seq_one_letter_code
_entity_poly.pdbx_strand_id
1 'polypeptide(L)'
;MVDDSSTDEIVSWSSNKNSFVVWNPPEFARLLLPTYFKHNNFSSFIRQLNTYGFRKIDPERWEFANEDFVKDQKHLLKNIHRRKPIHSHSHPQGSSGDPERAALEEEIDRLARDKASLEASVAGSKQQRSVEKLQLEDLTQRMDYGAEAGKIVDLLREGSSEPCLY
;
A
#
# COMPACT_ATOMS: atom_id res chain seq x y z
N MET A 1 -30.86 -1.75 10.11
CA MET A 1 -29.89 -1.72 9.00
C MET A 1 -29.07 -3.00 9.01
N VAL A 2 -27.85 -3.06 9.56
CA VAL A 2 -26.99 -4.27 9.44
C VAL A 2 -27.57 -5.53 10.10
N ASP A 3 -28.41 -5.38 11.14
CA ASP A 3 -29.08 -6.51 11.83
C ASP A 3 -30.35 -7.01 11.11
N ASP A 4 -30.73 -6.38 10.00
CA ASP A 4 -31.91 -6.71 9.21
C ASP A 4 -31.54 -7.63 8.03
N SER A 5 -31.94 -8.89 8.12
CA SER A 5 -31.62 -9.91 7.11
C SER A 5 -32.20 -9.62 5.73
N SER A 6 -33.23 -8.78 5.62
CA SER A 6 -33.77 -8.37 4.31
C SER A 6 -32.79 -7.48 3.53
N THR A 7 -31.79 -6.92 4.22
CA THR A 7 -30.79 -6.04 3.62
C THR A 7 -29.45 -6.70 3.36
N ASP A 8 -29.31 -8.00 3.67
CA ASP A 8 -28.03 -8.73 3.63
C ASP A 8 -27.36 -8.72 2.25
N GLU A 9 -28.12 -8.63 1.16
CA GLU A 9 -27.58 -8.50 -0.21
C GLU A 9 -26.87 -7.16 -0.45
N ILE A 10 -27.21 -6.13 0.32
CA ILE A 10 -26.69 -4.77 0.18
C ILE A 10 -25.67 -4.47 1.29
N VAL A 11 -26.00 -4.84 2.53
CA VAL A 11 -25.16 -4.67 3.72
C VAL A 11 -25.44 -5.79 4.71
N SER A 12 -24.41 -6.47 5.19
CA SER A 12 -24.57 -7.56 6.15
C SER A 12 -23.47 -7.53 7.20
N TRP A 13 -23.68 -8.27 8.28
CA TRP A 13 -22.59 -8.66 9.17
C TRP A 13 -21.60 -9.56 8.41
N SER A 14 -20.34 -9.50 8.83
CA SER A 14 -19.32 -10.48 8.47
C SER A 14 -19.56 -11.83 9.17
N SER A 15 -18.88 -12.88 8.72
CA SER A 15 -18.99 -14.23 9.29
C SER A 15 -18.57 -14.30 10.77
N ASN A 16 -17.60 -13.48 11.15
CA ASN A 16 -17.08 -13.30 12.51
C ASN A 16 -17.89 -12.31 13.36
N LYS A 17 -18.94 -11.68 12.80
CA LYS A 17 -19.93 -10.87 13.53
C LYS A 17 -19.39 -9.66 14.31
N ASN A 18 -18.18 -9.22 14.01
CA ASN A 18 -17.50 -8.07 14.63
C ASN A 18 -17.18 -6.95 13.63
N SER A 19 -17.67 -7.10 12.40
CA SER A 19 -17.55 -6.12 11.33
C SER A 19 -18.79 -6.22 10.44
N PHE A 20 -18.98 -5.24 9.57
CA PHE A 20 -20.03 -5.28 8.56
C PHE A 20 -19.46 -4.91 7.20
N VAL A 21 -20.07 -5.47 6.16
CA VAL A 21 -19.65 -5.31 4.77
C VAL A 21 -20.76 -4.62 4.00
N VAL A 22 -20.41 -3.59 3.22
CA VAL A 22 -21.31 -3.01 2.22
C VAL A 22 -20.98 -3.64 0.86
N TRP A 23 -21.86 -4.49 0.36
CA TRP A 23 -21.66 -5.26 -0.87
C TRP A 23 -21.91 -4.41 -2.12
N ASN A 24 -22.94 -3.57 -2.09
CA ASN A 24 -23.34 -2.72 -3.22
C ASN A 24 -23.47 -1.25 -2.77
N PRO A 25 -22.38 -0.45 -2.80
CA PRO A 25 -22.41 0.94 -2.34
C PRO A 25 -23.42 1.84 -3.08
N PRO A 26 -23.56 1.77 -4.42
CA PRO A 26 -24.60 2.52 -5.14
C PRO A 26 -26.02 2.22 -4.64
N GLU A 27 -26.34 0.95 -4.43
CA GLU A 27 -27.68 0.54 -3.98
C GLU A 27 -27.91 0.85 -2.50
N PHE A 28 -26.90 0.65 -1.66
CA PHE A 28 -26.88 1.09 -0.26
C PHE A 28 -27.19 2.58 -0.16
N ALA A 29 -26.53 3.39 -0.99
CA ALA A 29 -26.71 4.83 -1.03
C ALA A 29 -28.13 5.23 -1.46
N ARG A 30 -28.71 4.54 -2.45
CA ARG A 30 -30.03 4.87 -3.01
C ARG A 30 -31.19 4.36 -2.16
N LEU A 31 -31.10 3.14 -1.63
CA LEU A 31 -32.19 2.45 -0.95
C LEU A 31 -32.14 2.59 0.57
N LEU A 32 -30.98 2.39 1.18
CA LEU A 32 -30.86 2.32 2.64
C LEU A 32 -30.54 3.66 3.28
N LEU A 33 -29.68 4.48 2.67
CA LEU A 33 -29.35 5.76 3.30
C LEU A 33 -30.57 6.68 3.50
N PRO A 34 -31.52 6.83 2.55
CA PRO A 34 -32.71 7.67 2.76
C PRO A 34 -33.68 7.15 3.83
N THR A 35 -33.69 5.84 4.11
CA THR A 35 -34.58 5.24 5.13
C THR A 35 -34.04 5.44 6.54
N TYR A 36 -32.73 5.57 6.71
CA TYR A 36 -32.08 5.71 8.03
C TYR A 36 -31.45 7.10 8.28
N PHE A 37 -31.17 7.86 7.22
CA PHE A 37 -30.49 9.16 7.26
C PHE A 37 -31.21 10.19 6.36
N LYS A 38 -30.94 11.48 6.59
CA LYS A 38 -31.52 12.59 5.80
C LYS A 38 -30.76 12.88 4.49
N HIS A 39 -30.02 11.91 3.97
CA HIS A 39 -29.24 12.03 2.74
C HIS A 39 -29.05 10.66 2.09
N ASN A 40 -28.72 10.64 0.81
CA ASN A 40 -28.33 9.43 0.07
C ASN A 40 -26.82 9.36 -0.22
N ASN A 41 -26.01 10.23 0.38
CA ASN A 41 -24.59 10.33 0.07
C ASN A 41 -23.75 9.30 0.86
N PHE A 42 -23.11 8.37 0.13
CA PHE A 42 -22.23 7.35 0.72
C PHE A 42 -21.04 7.94 1.46
N SER A 43 -20.40 8.97 0.92
CA SER A 43 -19.26 9.64 1.56
C SER A 43 -19.65 10.28 2.90
N SER A 44 -20.88 10.79 3.03
CA SER A 44 -21.39 11.28 4.31
C SER A 44 -21.54 10.16 5.33
N PHE A 45 -22.00 8.98 4.90
CA PHE A 45 -22.03 7.79 5.75
C PHE A 45 -20.63 7.36 6.20
N ILE A 46 -19.64 7.32 5.29
CA ILE A 46 -18.24 7.03 5.64
C ILE A 46 -17.69 8.06 6.63
N ARG A 47 -18.01 9.34 6.47
CA ARG A 47 -17.62 10.38 7.43
C ARG A 47 -18.22 10.14 8.82
N GLN A 48 -19.47 9.69 8.89
CA GLN A 48 -20.09 9.31 10.17
C GLN A 48 -19.36 8.12 10.79
N LEU A 49 -19.07 7.06 10.03
CA LEU A 49 -18.29 5.92 10.50
C LEU A 49 -16.94 6.36 11.10
N ASN A 50 -16.18 7.18 10.37
CA ASN A 50 -14.89 7.70 10.84
C ASN A 50 -15.04 8.53 12.13
N THR A 51 -16.12 9.31 12.24
CA THR A 51 -16.43 10.13 13.41
C THR A 51 -16.64 9.29 14.67
N TYR A 52 -17.19 8.08 14.52
CA TYR A 52 -17.38 7.12 15.61
C TYR A 52 -16.25 6.08 15.71
N GLY A 53 -15.13 6.29 15.00
CA GLY A 53 -13.93 5.47 15.12
C GLY A 53 -13.98 4.11 14.41
N PHE A 54 -14.95 3.89 13.53
CA PHE A 54 -14.91 2.74 12.63
C PHE A 54 -13.73 2.86 11.66
N ARG A 55 -13.11 1.73 11.33
CA ARG A 55 -11.99 1.65 10.39
C ARG A 55 -12.32 0.68 9.27
N LYS A 56 -11.84 0.98 8.05
CA LYS A 56 -11.86 0.05 6.93
C LYS A 56 -10.82 -1.04 7.20
N ILE A 57 -11.24 -2.29 7.28
CA ILE A 57 -10.36 -3.42 7.67
C ILE A 57 -9.96 -4.30 6.48
N ASP A 58 -10.62 -4.14 5.34
CA ASP A 58 -10.30 -4.84 4.10
C ASP A 58 -9.97 -3.81 3.00
N PRO A 59 -8.85 -3.93 2.27
CA PRO A 59 -8.49 -3.00 1.19
C PRO A 59 -9.40 -3.12 -0.05
N GLU A 60 -9.93 -4.30 -0.35
CA GLU A 60 -10.73 -4.62 -1.52
C GLU A 60 -12.23 -4.51 -1.27
N ARG A 61 -12.67 -4.69 -0.02
CA ARG A 61 -14.09 -4.63 0.37
C ARG A 61 -14.42 -3.35 1.13
N TRP A 62 -15.69 -2.95 1.09
CA TRP A 62 -16.22 -1.91 1.97
C TRP A 62 -16.59 -2.51 3.33
N GLU A 63 -15.60 -3.10 3.99
CA GLU A 63 -15.74 -3.73 5.29
C GLU A 63 -15.22 -2.81 6.40
N PHE A 64 -16.05 -2.58 7.40
CA PHE A 64 -15.77 -1.69 8.51
C PHE A 64 -15.95 -2.38 9.85
N ALA A 65 -15.03 -2.08 10.78
CA ALA A 65 -15.05 -2.63 12.13
C ALA A 65 -14.82 -1.54 13.19
N ASN A 66 -15.34 -1.82 14.38
CA ASN A 66 -15.06 -1.13 15.64
C ASN A 66 -15.08 -2.20 16.74
N GLU A 67 -14.16 -2.12 17.69
CA GLU A 67 -14.00 -3.13 18.76
C GLU A 67 -15.29 -3.35 19.58
N ASP A 68 -16.07 -2.29 19.77
CA ASP A 68 -17.33 -2.30 20.53
C ASP A 68 -18.58 -2.46 19.64
N PHE A 69 -18.42 -2.71 18.33
CA PHE A 69 -19.51 -2.94 17.39
C PHE A 69 -19.62 -4.41 17.00
N VAL A 70 -20.30 -5.19 17.85
CA VAL A 70 -20.44 -6.65 17.69
C VAL A 70 -21.91 -7.04 17.58
N LYS A 71 -22.24 -7.97 16.67
CA LYS A 71 -23.59 -8.46 16.45
C LYS A 71 -24.19 -9.01 17.75
N ASP A 72 -25.46 -8.71 17.99
CA ASP A 72 -26.23 -9.15 19.16
C ASP A 72 -25.72 -8.59 20.52
N GLN A 73 -24.64 -7.79 20.53
CA GLN A 73 -24.06 -7.18 21.73
C GLN A 73 -24.29 -5.66 21.79
N LYS A 74 -25.56 -5.25 21.70
CA LYS A 74 -25.98 -3.83 21.65
C LYS A 74 -25.52 -3.02 22.88
N HIS A 75 -25.24 -3.68 24.00
CA HIS A 75 -24.78 -3.03 25.23
C HIS A 75 -23.36 -2.46 25.13
N LEU A 76 -22.53 -2.91 24.17
CA LEU A 76 -21.19 -2.37 23.92
C LEU A 76 -21.24 -1.03 23.17
N LEU A 77 -22.33 -0.72 22.46
CA LEU A 77 -22.47 0.52 21.70
C LEU A 77 -22.32 1.77 22.56
N LYS A 78 -22.56 1.68 23.88
CA LYS A 78 -22.31 2.78 24.83
C LYS A 78 -20.84 3.19 24.93
N ASN A 79 -19.92 2.33 24.51
CA ASN A 79 -18.48 2.60 24.48
C ASN A 79 -18.05 3.33 23.20
N ILE A 80 -18.90 3.34 22.17
CA ILE A 80 -18.63 4.00 20.88
C ILE A 80 -18.99 5.48 20.99
N HIS A 81 -17.97 6.30 21.19
CA HIS A 81 -18.13 7.75 21.34
C HIS A 81 -17.69 8.51 20.09
N ARG A 82 -18.35 9.63 19.83
CA ARG A 82 -17.93 10.57 18.80
C ARG A 82 -16.56 11.13 19.13
N ARG A 83 -15.61 10.99 18.21
CA ARG A 83 -14.27 11.57 18.33
C ARG A 83 -14.35 13.11 18.30
N LYS A 84 -13.56 13.77 19.16
CA LYS A 84 -13.45 15.23 19.18
C LYS A 84 -12.89 15.71 17.84
N PRO A 85 -13.49 16.72 17.18
CA PRO A 85 -12.93 17.31 15.97
C PRO A 85 -11.52 17.83 16.27
N ILE A 86 -10.54 17.42 15.45
CA ILE A 86 -9.13 17.82 15.58
C ILE A 86 -8.95 19.32 15.25
N HIS A 87 -9.99 20.00 14.76
CA HIS A 87 -9.96 21.43 14.46
C HIS A 87 -10.99 22.19 15.30
N SER A 88 -10.54 22.64 16.46
CA SER A 88 -11.00 23.87 17.08
C SER A 88 -9.79 24.81 17.18
N HIS A 89 -9.26 25.26 16.02
CA HIS A 89 -8.19 26.28 15.94
C HIS A 89 -8.70 27.71 16.20
N SER A 90 -9.74 27.87 17.03
CA SER A 90 -10.31 29.17 17.38
C SER A 90 -10.29 29.39 18.89
N HIS A 91 -9.14 29.20 19.53
CA HIS A 91 -8.82 29.81 20.82
C HIS A 91 -7.34 30.22 20.83
N PRO A 92 -7.02 31.53 20.78
CA PRO A 92 -5.71 32.00 21.15
C PRO A 92 -5.71 32.22 22.66
N GLN A 93 -5.32 31.21 23.44
CA GLN A 93 -4.74 31.41 24.79
C GLN A 93 -4.29 30.09 25.43
N GLY A 94 -2.96 29.98 25.61
CA GLY A 94 -2.36 29.51 26.86
C GLY A 94 -2.27 28.01 27.14
N SER A 95 -1.02 27.52 27.13
CA SER A 95 -0.51 26.50 28.07
C SER A 95 -0.86 25.03 27.82
N SER A 96 -0.13 24.40 26.90
CA SER A 96 0.95 23.44 27.21
C SER A 96 1.34 22.74 25.91
N GLY A 97 2.58 22.93 25.45
CA GLY A 97 3.13 22.16 24.34
C GLY A 97 3.04 20.68 24.70
N ASP A 98 2.22 19.95 23.96
CA ASP A 98 2.02 18.53 24.15
C ASP A 98 3.35 17.82 23.82
N PRO A 99 4.06 17.23 24.79
CA PRO A 99 5.36 16.59 24.55
C PRO A 99 5.26 15.47 23.51
N GLU A 100 4.07 14.87 23.38
CA GLU A 100 3.75 13.87 22.37
C GLU A 100 3.78 14.46 20.95
N ARG A 101 3.32 15.71 20.77
CA ARG A 101 3.35 16.36 19.45
C ARG A 101 4.78 16.68 19.01
N ALA A 102 5.61 17.17 19.93
CA ALA A 102 7.02 17.43 19.64
C ALA A 102 7.79 16.13 19.33
N ALA A 103 7.51 15.06 20.07
CA ALA A 103 8.10 13.74 19.81
C ALA A 103 7.69 13.18 18.44
N LEU A 104 6.42 13.34 18.05
CA LEU A 104 5.95 12.92 16.73
C LEU A 104 6.56 13.75 15.60
N GLU A 105 6.77 15.04 15.80
CA GLU A 105 7.41 15.91 14.81
C GLU A 105 8.90 15.55 14.63
N GLU A 106 9.61 15.23 15.72
CA GLU A 106 10.98 14.72 15.67
C GLU A 106 11.07 13.33 15.00
N GLU A 107 10.09 12.45 15.26
CA GLU A 107 9.97 11.14 14.62
C GLU A 107 9.83 11.28 13.10
N ILE A 108 9.01 12.22 12.64
CA ILE A 108 8.81 12.52 11.22
C ILE A 108 10.11 13.01 10.59
N ASP A 109 10.81 13.95 11.22
CA ASP A 109 12.08 14.49 10.71
C ASP A 109 13.20 13.45 10.67
N ARG A 110 13.21 12.51 11.62
CA ARG A 110 14.15 11.38 11.61
C ARG A 110 13.84 10.43 10.45
N LEU A 111 12.58 10.02 10.30
CA LEU A 111 12.15 9.13 9.23
C LEU A 111 12.36 9.74 7.83
N ALA A 112 12.19 11.06 7.69
CA ALA A 112 12.43 11.76 6.44
C ALA A 112 13.92 11.69 6.02
N ARG A 113 14.84 11.82 6.98
CA ARG A 113 16.29 11.69 6.74
C ARG A 113 16.70 10.25 6.39
N ASP A 114 16.16 9.27 7.11
CA ASP A 114 16.44 7.86 6.85
C ASP A 114 15.94 7.44 5.46
N LYS A 115 14.73 7.90 5.08
CA LYS A 115 14.18 7.69 3.75
C LYS A 115 15.11 8.25 2.65
N ALA A 116 15.57 9.48 2.81
CA ALA A 116 16.46 10.11 1.83
C ALA A 116 17.82 9.36 1.71
N SER A 117 18.36 8.88 2.84
CA SER A 117 19.61 8.10 2.86
C SER A 117 19.45 6.73 2.17
N LEU A 118 18.34 6.05 2.41
CA LEU A 118 18.02 4.78 1.77
C LEU A 118 17.80 4.95 0.26
N GLU A 119 17.09 6.01 -0.16
CA GLU A 119 16.89 6.32 -1.57
C GLU A 119 18.23 6.57 -2.30
N ALA A 120 19.15 7.29 -1.67
CA ALA A 120 20.50 7.51 -2.20
C ALA A 120 21.30 6.20 -2.31
N SER A 121 21.22 5.33 -1.30
CA SER A 121 21.89 4.02 -1.29
C SER A 121 21.36 3.11 -2.40
N VAL A 122 20.04 3.06 -2.58
CA VAL A 122 19.39 2.29 -3.66
C VAL A 122 19.79 2.82 -5.03
N ALA A 123 19.85 4.14 -5.21
CA ALA A 123 20.33 4.74 -6.44
C ALA A 123 21.79 4.35 -6.73
N GLY A 124 22.66 4.39 -5.72
CA GLY A 124 24.05 3.97 -5.82
C GLY A 124 24.21 2.50 -6.22
N SER A 125 23.49 1.59 -5.56
CA SER A 125 23.55 0.15 -5.90
C SER A 125 23.00 -0.13 -7.29
N LYS A 126 21.95 0.57 -7.73
CA LYS A 126 21.43 0.44 -9.10
C LYS A 126 22.46 0.89 -10.13
N GLN A 127 23.17 1.98 -9.87
CA GLN A 127 24.23 2.48 -10.75
C GLN A 127 25.39 1.48 -10.81
N GLN A 128 25.83 0.96 -9.66
CA GLN A 128 26.91 -0.03 -9.60
C GLN A 128 26.55 -1.29 -10.40
N ARG A 129 25.34 -1.81 -10.22
CA ARG A 129 24.84 -2.96 -10.97
C ARG A 129 24.74 -2.70 -12.47
N SER A 130 24.45 -1.47 -12.88
CA SER A 130 24.42 -1.06 -14.29
C SER A 130 25.82 -1.07 -14.91
N VAL A 131 26.81 -0.52 -14.19
CA VAL A 131 28.22 -0.50 -14.62
C VAL A 131 28.78 -1.91 -14.74
N GLU A 132 28.56 -2.75 -13.72
CA GLU A 132 28.98 -4.17 -13.73
C GLU A 132 28.36 -4.95 -14.89
N LYS A 133 27.08 -4.68 -15.22
CA LYS A 133 26.42 -5.28 -16.38
C LYS A 133 27.11 -4.91 -17.69
N LEU A 134 27.46 -3.64 -17.87
CA LEU A 134 28.17 -3.17 -19.08
C LEU A 134 29.58 -3.77 -19.18
N GLN A 135 30.31 -3.90 -18.06
CA GLN A 135 31.61 -4.56 -18.04
C GLN A 135 31.52 -6.05 -18.39
N LEU A 136 30.47 -6.74 -17.91
CA LEU A 136 30.24 -8.13 -18.25
C LEU A 136 29.90 -8.32 -19.74
N GLU A 137 29.13 -7.40 -20.33
CA GLU A 137 28.83 -7.38 -21.76
C GLU A 137 30.10 -7.18 -22.61
N ASP A 138 30.99 -6.25 -22.25
CA ASP A 138 32.28 -6.05 -22.94
C ASP A 138 33.18 -7.30 -22.89
N LEU A 139 33.33 -7.90 -21.71
CA LEU A 139 34.15 -9.10 -21.53
C LEU A 139 33.60 -10.28 -22.35
N THR A 140 32.28 -10.45 -22.38
CA THR A 140 31.63 -11.49 -23.19
C THR A 140 31.91 -11.28 -24.68
N GLN A 141 31.77 -10.05 -25.16
CA GLN A 141 32.02 -9.72 -26.56
C GLN A 141 33.49 -9.99 -26.96
N ARG A 142 34.46 -9.69 -26.08
CA ARG A 142 35.88 -9.95 -26.32
C ARG A 142 36.22 -11.45 -26.35
N MET A 143 35.53 -12.26 -25.54
CA MET A 143 35.68 -13.71 -25.59
C MET A 143 35.12 -14.29 -26.90
N ASP A 144 33.99 -13.78 -27.39
CA ASP A 144 33.40 -14.21 -28.66
C ASP A 144 34.33 -13.89 -29.84
N TYR A 145 34.88 -12.67 -29.90
CA TYR A 145 35.87 -12.31 -30.93
C TYR A 145 37.17 -13.13 -30.85
N GLY A 146 37.65 -13.43 -29.64
CA GLY A 146 38.83 -14.26 -29.43
C GLY A 146 38.63 -15.71 -29.85
N ALA A 147 37.45 -16.27 -29.59
CA ALA A 147 37.06 -17.61 -30.04
C ALA A 147 36.94 -17.69 -31.57
N GLU A 148 36.43 -16.63 -32.20
CA GLU A 148 36.32 -16.55 -33.66
C GLU A 148 37.68 -16.36 -34.34
N ALA A 149 38.57 -15.56 -33.77
CA ALA A 149 39.96 -15.44 -34.22
C ALA A 149 40.73 -16.75 -34.08
N GLY A 150 40.51 -17.52 -32.99
CA GLY A 150 41.09 -18.85 -32.80
C GLY A 150 40.69 -19.82 -33.91
N LYS A 151 39.40 -19.86 -34.27
CA LYS A 151 38.90 -20.67 -35.40
C LYS A 151 39.55 -20.28 -36.73
N ILE A 152 39.75 -18.98 -36.99
CA ILE A 152 40.40 -18.51 -38.22
C ILE A 152 41.89 -18.90 -38.24
N VAL A 153 42.59 -18.82 -37.11
CA VAL A 153 43.99 -19.23 -36.98
C VAL A 153 44.13 -20.75 -37.17
N ASP A 154 43.21 -21.54 -36.64
CA ASP A 154 43.19 -23.00 -36.82
C ASP A 154 42.92 -23.37 -38.29
N LEU A 155 41.99 -22.69 -38.97
CA LEU A 155 41.73 -22.87 -40.40
C LEU A 155 42.95 -22.55 -41.28
N LEU A 156 43.70 -21.50 -40.95
CA LEU A 156 44.93 -21.14 -41.67
C LEU A 156 46.07 -22.13 -41.41
N ARG A 157 46.11 -22.75 -40.22
CA ARG A 157 47.10 -23.79 -39.87
C ARG A 157 46.82 -25.11 -40.58
N GLU A 158 45.55 -25.50 -40.70
CA GLU A 158 45.15 -26.70 -41.46
C GLU A 158 45.39 -26.53 -42.96
N GLY A 159 45.19 -25.31 -43.50
CA GLY A 159 45.46 -25.00 -44.91
C GLY A 159 46.95 -24.95 -45.32
N SER A 160 47.88 -24.93 -44.35
CA SER A 160 49.34 -24.91 -44.63
C SER A 160 49.99 -26.29 -44.58
N SER A 161 49.22 -27.36 -44.36
CA SER A 161 49.69 -28.76 -44.39
C SER A 161 49.17 -29.50 -45.63
N GLU A 162 49.52 -29.04 -46.84
CA GLU A 162 49.47 -29.93 -48.01
C GLU A 162 50.84 -30.61 -48.19
N PRO A 163 50.91 -31.96 -48.14
CA PRO A 163 52.14 -32.67 -48.47
C PRO A 163 52.39 -32.58 -49.97
N CYS A 164 53.55 -32.05 -50.36
CA CYS A 164 54.09 -32.21 -51.70
C CYS A 164 54.10 -33.70 -52.07
N LEU A 165 53.22 -34.11 -52.99
CA LEU A 165 53.28 -35.43 -53.61
C LEU A 165 53.75 -35.30 -55.06
N TYR A 166 54.67 -36.23 -55.35
CA TYR A 166 55.59 -36.41 -56.47
C TYR A 166 54.97 -36.32 -57.88
#